data_AF-A0A7V9D4I7-F1
#
_entry.id   AF-A0A7V9D4I7-F1
#
_cell.length_a   1.000
_cell.length_b   1.000
_cell.length_c   1.000
_cell.angle_alpha   90.00
_cell.angle_beta   90.00
_cell.angle_gamma   90.00
#
_symmetry.space_group_name_H-M   'P 1'
#
loop_
_entity.id
_entity.type
_entity.pdbx_description
1 polymer ?
#
loop_
_entity_poly.entity_id
_entity_poly.type
_entity_poly.pdbx_seq_one_letter_code
_entity_poly.pdbx_strand_id
1 'polypeptide(L)'
;NQEADKLFANFSQGGTAATGNFDMVGYTTGITPLDPDLTAFYATTQIPSKKNGGVGGNNARYSNPALDKLLKQQVIEVDEAKRQQLLDQIQKTVLDDAPLFYIYDRLTIDASGPRAKGIVSDPVAGFWWNTEDWSVSEEE
;
A
#
# COMPACT_ATOMS: atom_id res chain seq x y z
N ASN A 1 8.93 19.70 10.90
CA ASN A 1 8.26 18.39 10.80
C ASN A 1 6.96 18.44 11.59
N GLN A 2 5.86 17.99 11.01
CA GLN A 2 4.59 17.82 11.74
C GLN A 2 4.60 16.47 12.48
N GLU A 3 3.83 16.37 13.56
CA GLU A 3 3.61 15.13 14.29
C GLU A 3 2.92 14.09 13.40
N ALA A 4 3.31 12.82 13.52
CA ALA A 4 2.76 11.72 12.73
C ALA A 4 1.24 11.60 12.91
N ASP A 5 0.74 11.77 14.13
CA ASP A 5 -0.69 11.76 14.44
C ASP A 5 -1.47 12.81 13.66
N LYS A 6 -0.88 14.00 13.47
CA LYS A 6 -1.52 15.06 12.67
C LYS A 6 -1.40 14.78 11.17
N LEU A 7 -0.29 14.21 10.73
CA LEU A 7 -0.10 13.86 9.32
C LEU A 7 -1.12 12.82 8.86
N PHE A 8 -1.31 11.76 9.65
CA PHE A 8 -2.15 10.61 9.31
C PHE A 8 -3.52 10.59 9.99
N ALA A 9 -3.89 11.66 10.71
CA ALA A 9 -5.25 11.83 11.18
C ALA A 9 -6.26 11.69 10.02
N ASN A 10 -7.48 11.26 10.34
CA ASN A 10 -8.50 11.12 9.31
C ASN A 10 -8.96 12.49 8.78
N PHE A 11 -9.73 12.47 7.69
CA PHE A 11 -10.20 13.70 7.04
C PHE A 11 -11.02 14.61 7.97
N SER A 12 -11.87 14.04 8.84
CA SER A 12 -12.72 14.82 9.75
C SER A 12 -11.93 15.50 10.88
N GLN A 13 -10.79 14.93 11.28
CA GLN A 13 -9.83 15.51 12.21
C GLN A 13 -8.84 16.48 11.52
N GLY A 14 -9.02 16.70 10.21
CA GLY A 14 -8.18 17.58 9.42
C GLY A 14 -6.75 17.06 9.28
N GLY A 15 -6.57 15.75 9.11
CA GLY A 15 -5.25 15.19 8.88
C GLY A 15 -4.62 15.71 7.60
N THR A 16 -3.34 16.03 7.65
CA THR A 16 -2.64 16.76 6.58
C THR A 16 -2.64 15.96 5.27
N ALA A 17 -2.36 14.65 5.32
CA ALA A 17 -2.39 13.79 4.13
C ALA A 17 -3.81 13.66 3.56
N ALA A 18 -4.79 13.34 4.42
CA ALA A 18 -6.19 13.18 4.01
C ALA A 18 -6.77 14.47 3.41
N THR A 19 -6.43 15.64 3.95
CA THR A 19 -6.95 16.94 3.47
C THR A 19 -6.19 17.52 2.29
N GLY A 20 -5.01 16.98 1.95
CA GLY A 20 -4.17 17.52 0.87
C GLY A 20 -3.48 18.84 1.23
N ASN A 21 -3.30 19.14 2.51
CA ASN A 21 -2.68 20.39 2.96
C ASN A 21 -1.14 20.29 2.98
N PHE A 22 -0.56 19.89 1.85
CA PHE A 22 0.88 19.70 1.65
C PHE A 22 1.25 19.87 0.17
N ASP A 23 2.47 20.29 -0.10
CA ASP A 23 3.05 20.25 -1.46
C ASP A 23 3.76 18.91 -1.71
N MET A 24 4.51 18.43 -0.72
CA MET A 24 5.15 17.12 -0.72
C MET A 24 5.06 16.49 0.66
N VAL A 25 4.86 15.17 0.71
CA VAL A 25 4.89 14.38 1.94
C VAL A 25 5.71 13.12 1.71
N GLY A 26 6.66 12.85 2.61
CA GLY A 26 7.40 11.60 2.65
C GLY A 26 6.81 10.68 3.70
N TYR A 27 6.42 9.47 3.31
CA TYR A 27 5.97 8.43 4.22
C TYR A 27 6.26 7.05 3.64
N THR A 28 6.18 6.03 4.50
CA THR A 28 6.28 4.63 4.07
C THR A 28 4.90 4.00 4.11
N THR A 29 4.58 3.19 3.11
CA THR A 29 3.45 2.26 3.14
C THR A 29 3.97 0.83 3.19
N GLY A 30 3.14 -0.12 3.63
CA GLY A 30 3.36 -1.55 3.40
C GLY A 30 2.66 -2.02 2.13
N ILE A 31 3.05 -3.18 1.62
CA ILE A 31 2.27 -3.96 0.65
C ILE A 31 1.23 -4.74 1.48
N THR A 32 -0.04 -4.42 1.35
CA THR A 32 -1.10 -5.00 2.20
C THR A 32 -2.16 -5.81 1.46
N PRO A 33 -2.30 -5.73 0.12
CA PRO A 33 -2.96 -6.77 -0.65
C PRO A 33 -1.96 -7.60 -1.47
N LEU A 34 -2.13 -8.92 -1.46
CA LEU A 34 -1.48 -9.84 -2.42
C LEU A 34 -1.90 -9.54 -3.87
N ASP A 35 -3.06 -8.91 -4.03
CA ASP A 35 -3.58 -8.49 -5.32
C ASP A 35 -2.95 -7.14 -5.75
N PRO A 36 -2.39 -7.04 -6.96
CA PRO A 36 -1.78 -5.81 -7.48
C PRO A 36 -2.80 -4.70 -7.83
N ASP A 37 -4.05 -4.76 -7.38
CA ASP A 37 -5.04 -3.70 -7.57
C ASP A 37 -4.62 -2.37 -6.94
N LEU A 38 -4.36 -1.40 -7.80
CA LEU A 38 -3.92 -0.05 -7.46
C LEU A 38 -5.08 0.95 -7.26
N THR A 39 -6.34 0.51 -7.32
CA THR A 39 -7.53 1.36 -7.25
C THR A 39 -7.55 2.24 -6.00
N ALA A 40 -7.25 1.66 -4.82
CA ALA A 40 -7.28 2.35 -3.54
C ALA A 40 -6.35 3.58 -3.49
N PHE A 41 -5.27 3.58 -4.27
CA PHE A 41 -4.23 4.61 -4.26
C PHE A 41 -4.36 5.62 -5.39
N TYR A 42 -4.96 5.25 -6.53
CA TYR A 42 -4.90 6.09 -7.74
C TYR A 42 -6.25 6.38 -8.41
N ALA A 43 -7.33 5.67 -8.05
CA ALA A 43 -8.64 6.01 -8.61
C ALA A 43 -9.08 7.40 -8.12
N THR A 44 -9.66 8.20 -9.03
CA THR A 44 -10.16 9.55 -8.69
C THR A 44 -11.22 9.51 -7.59
N THR A 45 -12.00 8.43 -7.53
CA THR A 45 -13.02 8.21 -6.49
C THR A 45 -12.44 7.95 -5.10
N GLN A 46 -11.15 7.61 -5.02
CA GLN A 46 -10.44 7.33 -3.77
C GLN A 46 -9.69 8.56 -3.22
N ILE A 47 -9.89 9.74 -3.80
CA ILE A 47 -9.39 11.00 -3.25
C ILE A 47 -10.21 11.36 -2.01
N PRO A 48 -9.61 11.44 -0.80
CA PRO A 48 -10.36 11.79 0.40
C PRO A 48 -10.97 13.18 0.27
N SER A 49 -12.30 13.23 0.35
CA SER A 49 -13.05 14.46 0.14
C SER A 49 -14.37 14.43 0.90
N LYS A 50 -15.00 15.59 1.10
CA LYS A 50 -16.35 15.64 1.68
C LYS A 50 -17.36 14.78 0.89
N LYS A 51 -17.17 14.64 -0.43
CA LYS A 51 -18.06 13.87 -1.32
C LYS A 51 -18.08 12.38 -1.00
N ASN A 52 -16.96 11.79 -0.59
CA ASN A 52 -16.87 10.38 -0.23
C ASN A 52 -16.77 10.17 1.29
N GLY A 53 -17.14 11.17 2.10
CA GLY A 53 -17.04 11.07 3.56
C GLY A 53 -15.60 11.11 4.10
N GLY A 54 -14.64 11.53 3.28
CA GLY A 54 -13.24 11.66 3.68
C GLY A 54 -12.47 10.34 3.69
N VAL A 55 -12.94 9.35 2.93
CA VAL A 55 -12.31 8.02 2.81
C VAL A 55 -11.49 7.89 1.53
N GLY A 56 -10.66 6.84 1.47
CA GLY A 56 -9.83 6.51 0.31
C GLY A 56 -8.33 6.71 0.56
N GLY A 57 -7.51 6.07 -0.26
CA GLY A 57 -6.04 6.05 -0.12
C GLY A 57 -5.30 6.97 -1.08
N ASN A 58 -6.00 7.66 -1.98
CA ASN A 58 -5.38 8.56 -2.96
C ASN A 58 -5.07 9.93 -2.34
N ASN A 59 -4.12 9.93 -1.40
CA ASN A 59 -3.65 11.12 -0.70
C ASN A 59 -2.89 12.06 -1.65
N ALA A 60 -2.28 11.54 -2.72
CA ALA A 60 -1.64 12.32 -3.77
C ALA A 60 -2.62 13.20 -4.56
N ARG A 61 -3.94 12.97 -4.41
CA ARG A 61 -5.02 13.67 -5.12
C ARG A 61 -4.91 13.56 -6.64
N TYR A 62 -4.30 12.47 -7.10
CA TYR A 62 -4.10 12.19 -8.51
C TYR A 62 -5.43 11.81 -9.18
N SER A 63 -5.65 12.30 -10.39
CA SER A 63 -6.90 12.12 -11.13
C SER A 63 -6.60 11.99 -12.62
N ASN A 64 -6.84 10.81 -13.17
CA ASN A 64 -6.67 10.53 -14.60
C ASN A 64 -7.86 9.69 -15.10
N PRO A 65 -8.78 10.27 -15.88
CA PRO A 65 -9.96 9.57 -16.38
C PRO A 65 -9.66 8.37 -17.29
N ALA A 66 -8.48 8.33 -17.93
CA ALA A 66 -8.05 7.17 -18.71
C ALA A 66 -7.61 6.03 -17.78
N LEU A 67 -6.83 6.35 -16.74
CA LEU A 67 -6.44 5.37 -15.72
C LEU A 67 -7.66 4.81 -14.98
N ASP A 68 -8.63 5.66 -14.62
CA ASP A 68 -9.88 5.25 -13.97
C ASP A 68 -10.64 4.17 -14.76
N LYS A 69 -10.55 4.18 -16.10
CA LYS A 69 -11.16 3.15 -16.94
C LYS A 69 -10.41 1.83 -16.84
N LEU A 70 -9.08 1.87 -16.89
CA LEU A 70 -8.23 0.68 -16.76
C LEU A 70 -8.40 0.02 -15.39
N LEU A 71 -8.39 0.83 -14.31
CA LEU A 71 -8.61 0.36 -12.94
C LEU A 71 -9.98 -0.34 -12.79
N LYS A 72 -11.03 0.19 -13.42
CA LYS A 72 -12.35 -0.48 -13.41
C LYS A 72 -12.37 -1.78 -14.21
N GLN A 73 -11.66 -1.82 -15.34
CA GLN A 73 -11.59 -3.00 -16.20
C GLN A 73 -10.84 -4.15 -15.53
N GLN A 74 -9.70 -3.87 -14.89
CA GLN A 74 -8.87 -4.93 -14.30
C GLN A 74 -9.60 -5.66 -13.16
N VAL A 75 -10.43 -4.95 -12.37
CA VAL A 75 -11.16 -5.54 -11.23
C VAL A 75 -12.17 -6.60 -11.68
N ILE A 76 -12.74 -6.46 -12.88
CA ILE A 76 -13.77 -7.37 -13.41
C ILE A 76 -13.25 -8.34 -14.47
N GLU A 77 -11.97 -8.25 -14.83
CA GLU A 77 -11.34 -9.15 -15.80
C GLU A 77 -10.96 -10.46 -15.10
N VAL A 78 -11.47 -11.56 -15.63
CA VAL A 78 -11.29 -12.91 -15.07
C VAL A 78 -10.18 -13.69 -15.77
N ASP A 79 -9.81 -13.28 -16.98
CA ASP A 79 -8.67 -13.84 -17.70
C ASP A 79 -7.37 -13.23 -17.16
N GLU A 80 -6.53 -14.07 -16.57
CA GLU A 80 -5.30 -13.63 -15.90
C GLU A 80 -4.33 -12.91 -16.85
N ALA A 81 -4.18 -13.40 -18.08
CA ALA A 81 -3.27 -12.81 -19.05
C ALA A 81 -3.75 -11.41 -19.50
N LYS A 82 -5.06 -11.23 -19.71
CA LYS A 82 -5.65 -9.91 -20.00
C LYS A 82 -5.57 -8.98 -18.79
N ARG A 83 -5.83 -9.50 -17.59
CA ARG A 83 -5.72 -8.72 -16.35
C ARG A 83 -4.29 -8.21 -16.16
N GLN A 84 -3.30 -9.06 -16.42
CA GLN A 84 -1.89 -8.67 -16.39
C GLN A 84 -1.59 -7.53 -17.37
N GLN A 85 -2.06 -7.62 -18.63
CA GLN A 85 -1.87 -6.53 -19.60
C GLN A 85 -2.49 -5.20 -19.16
N LEU A 86 -3.65 -5.23 -18.50
CA LEU A 86 -4.28 -4.04 -17.92
C LEU A 86 -3.44 -3.47 -16.78
N LEU A 87 -2.97 -4.33 -15.87
CA LEU A 87 -2.12 -3.94 -14.74
C LEU A 87 -0.78 -3.36 -15.20
N ASP A 88 -0.17 -3.89 -16.26
CA ASP A 88 1.06 -3.35 -16.84
C ASP A 88 0.84 -1.94 -17.39
N GLN A 89 -0.28 -1.69 -18.07
CA GLN A 89 -0.65 -0.36 -18.56
C GLN A 89 -0.92 0.63 -17.42
N ILE A 90 -1.60 0.17 -16.36
CA ILE A 90 -1.86 0.97 -15.16
C ILE A 90 -0.54 1.38 -14.51
N GLN A 91 0.34 0.41 -14.24
CA GLN A 91 1.64 0.67 -13.61
C GLN A 91 2.50 1.60 -14.46
N LYS A 92 2.54 1.40 -15.77
CA LYS A 92 3.27 2.30 -16.68
C LYS A 92 2.72 3.73 -16.65
N THR A 93 1.40 3.89 -16.70
CA THR A 93 0.76 5.21 -16.66
C THR A 93 1.04 5.93 -15.34
N VAL A 94 0.94 5.23 -14.21
CA VAL A 94 1.26 5.78 -12.89
C VAL A 94 2.74 6.18 -12.82
N LEU A 95 3.65 5.36 -13.33
CA LEU A 95 5.07 5.68 -13.36
C LEU A 95 5.38 6.91 -14.22
N ASP A 96 4.77 6.99 -15.41
CA ASP A 96 4.97 8.10 -16.35
C ASP A 96 4.40 9.43 -15.80
N ASP A 97 3.25 9.38 -15.10
CA ASP A 97 2.61 10.56 -14.50
C ASP A 97 3.26 10.98 -13.16
N ALA A 98 4.01 10.08 -12.53
CA ALA A 98 4.74 10.27 -11.27
C ALA A 98 3.97 11.00 -10.14
N PRO A 99 2.73 10.58 -9.78
CA PRO A 99 2.01 11.15 -8.65
C PRO A 99 2.63 10.81 -7.28
N LEU A 100 3.44 9.74 -7.24
CA LEU A 100 4.25 9.33 -6.10
C LEU A 100 5.65 8.95 -6.60
N PHE A 101 6.68 9.40 -5.88
CA PHE A 101 8.07 9.04 -6.17
C PHE A 101 8.50 7.87 -5.28
N TYR A 102 8.57 6.67 -5.87
CA TYR A 102 9.08 5.48 -5.19
C TYR A 102 10.60 5.56 -5.05
N ILE A 103 11.10 5.47 -3.81
CA ILE A 103 12.53 5.62 -3.52
C ILE A 103 13.22 4.25 -3.41
N TYR A 104 12.73 3.37 -2.54
CA TYR A 104 13.25 2.02 -2.33
C TYR A 104 12.23 1.14 -1.62
N ASP A 105 12.41 -0.17 -1.74
CA ASP A 105 11.75 -1.15 -0.87
C ASP A 105 12.63 -1.44 0.35
N ARG A 106 12.00 -1.59 1.52
CA ARG A 106 12.72 -1.74 2.79
C ARG A 106 13.16 -3.18 2.98
N LEU A 107 14.42 -3.36 3.37
CA LEU A 107 14.89 -4.65 3.86
C LEU A 107 14.27 -4.92 5.24
N THR A 108 13.48 -6.00 5.33
CA THR A 108 13.04 -6.56 6.61
C THR A 108 14.09 -7.56 7.09
N ILE A 109 14.59 -7.38 8.32
CA ILE A 109 15.56 -8.29 8.95
C ILE A 109 14.88 -8.92 10.16
N ASP A 110 14.66 -10.23 10.07
CA ASP A 110 14.17 -11.04 11.17
C ASP A 110 15.35 -11.66 11.92
N ALA A 111 15.30 -11.63 13.26
CA ALA A 111 16.35 -12.16 14.12
C ALA A 111 15.74 -13.04 15.20
N SER A 112 16.36 -14.19 15.45
CA SER A 112 15.96 -15.12 16.49
C SER A 112 17.16 -15.64 17.28
N GLY A 113 16.92 -16.06 18.52
CA GLY A 113 17.95 -16.69 19.34
C GLY A 113 18.27 -18.11 18.85
N PRO A 114 19.46 -18.66 19.14
CA PRO A 114 19.89 -19.97 18.63
C PRO A 114 18.99 -21.14 19.08
N ARG A 115 18.27 -20.96 20.20
CA ARG A 115 17.33 -21.93 20.77
C ARG A 115 15.95 -21.89 20.13
N ALA A 116 15.63 -20.84 19.38
CA ALA A 116 14.34 -20.72 18.71
C ALA A 116 14.29 -21.63 17.48
N LYS A 117 13.27 -22.49 17.40
CA LYS A 117 13.06 -23.45 16.32
C LYS A 117 11.69 -23.21 15.67
N GLY A 118 11.56 -23.63 14.41
CA GLY A 118 10.30 -23.53 13.66
C GLY A 118 10.00 -22.14 13.10
N ILE A 119 10.88 -21.15 13.26
CA ILE A 119 10.67 -19.80 12.72
C ILE A 119 10.92 -19.80 11.22
N VAL A 120 9.93 -19.35 10.44
CA VAL A 120 10.02 -19.15 9.00
C VAL A 120 9.64 -17.71 8.68
N SER A 121 10.52 -16.94 8.05
CA SER A 121 10.18 -15.60 7.58
C SER A 121 9.31 -15.67 6.32
N ASP A 122 8.22 -14.90 6.29
CA ASP A 122 7.39 -14.73 5.10
C ASP A 122 7.42 -13.25 4.63
N PRO A 123 7.68 -12.99 3.34
CA PRO A 123 7.79 -11.62 2.81
C PRO A 123 6.47 -10.84 2.78
N VAL A 124 5.32 -11.50 2.95
CA VAL A 124 3.98 -10.90 2.89
C VAL A 124 3.29 -10.96 4.26
N ALA A 125 3.22 -12.14 4.87
CA ALA A 125 2.59 -12.38 6.16
C ALA A 125 3.48 -11.92 7.34
N GLY A 126 4.77 -11.67 7.08
CA GLY A 126 5.73 -11.16 8.05
C GLY A 126 6.17 -12.21 9.05
N PHE A 127 7.04 -11.82 9.97
CA PHE A 127 7.70 -12.72 10.93
C PHE A 127 6.74 -13.61 11.74
N TRP A 128 5.55 -13.12 12.10
CA TRP A 128 4.65 -13.77 13.07
C TRP A 128 3.69 -14.79 12.47
N TRP A 129 3.78 -15.11 11.18
CA TRP A 129 2.74 -15.86 10.48
C TRP A 129 2.61 -17.33 10.91
N ASN A 130 3.68 -17.94 11.42
CA ASN A 130 3.73 -19.37 11.76
C ASN A 130 4.06 -19.66 13.23
N THR A 131 3.64 -18.77 14.15
CA THR A 131 3.95 -18.89 15.59
C THR A 131 3.52 -20.21 16.24
N GLU A 132 2.55 -20.91 15.66
CA GLU A 132 2.08 -22.23 16.09
C GLU A 132 3.16 -23.32 16.00
N ASP A 133 4.13 -23.16 15.10
CA ASP A 133 5.23 -24.11 14.90
C ASP A 133 6.45 -23.79 15.80
N TRP A 134 6.38 -22.70 16.56
CA TRP A 134 7.55 -22.20 17.28
C TRP A 134 7.79 -22.98 18.57
N SER A 135 9.06 -23.28 18.81
CA SER A 135 9.50 -23.91 20.05
C SER A 135 10.86 -23.39 20.51
N VAL A 136 11.18 -23.63 21.77
CA VAL A 136 12.47 -23.33 22.37
C VAL A 136 13.13 -24.65 22.75
N SER A 137 14.33 -24.93 22.24
CA SER A 137 15.08 -26.12 22.67
C SER A 137 15.50 -25.98 24.14
N GLU A 138 15.53 -27.08 24.89
CA GLU A 138 16.18 -27.11 26.21
C GLU A 138 17.69 -26.82 26.07
N GLU A 139 18.33 -26.38 27.16
CA GLU A 139 19.80 -26.19 27.20
C GLU A 139 20.51 -27.55 27.11
N GLU A 140 21.57 -27.64 26.30
CA GLU A 140 22.56 -28.72 26.39
C GLU A 140 23.50 -28.50 27.58
#